data_AF-A0A1C5YDX9-F1
#
_entry.id   AF-A0A1C5YDX9-F1
#
_cell.length_a   1.000
_cell.length_b   1.000
_cell.length_c   1.000
_cell.angle_alpha   90.00
_cell.angle_beta   90.00
_cell.angle_gamma   90.00
#
_symmetry.space_group_name_H-M   'P 1'
#
loop_
_entity.id
_entity.type
_entity.pdbx_description
1 polymer ?
#
loop_
_entity_poly.entity_id
_entity_poly.type
_entity_poly.pdbx_seq_one_letter_code
_entity_poly.pdbx_strand_id
1 'polypeptide(L)'
;MLEKYAKEQGFTNLAHYTDDGYSGTNFDRPDWKRLTADIEEGKIGCVIVKDMSRIGRNYLEVGFYTEVLFSTMGFPENWKELLQHK
;
A
#
# COMPACT_ATOMS: atom_id res chain seq x y z
N MET A 1 -3.63 -9.55 -12.17
CA MET A 1 -4.26 -10.27 -11.03
C MET A 1 -4.88 -9.29 -10.05
N LEU A 2 -4.11 -8.34 -9.48
CA LEU A 2 -4.63 -7.35 -8.52
C LEU A 2 -5.65 -6.38 -9.13
N GLU A 3 -5.39 -5.85 -10.33
CA GLU A 3 -6.35 -4.94 -11.00
C GLU A 3 -7.70 -5.62 -11.27
N LYS A 4 -7.68 -6.88 -11.73
CA LYS A 4 -8.89 -7.69 -11.92
C LYS A 4 -9.65 -7.82 -10.60
N TYR A 5 -8.96 -8.21 -9.54
CA TYR A 5 -9.54 -8.31 -8.21
C TYR A 5 -10.13 -6.97 -7.74
N ALA A 6 -9.41 -5.86 -7.92
CA ALA A 6 -9.85 -4.53 -7.54
C ALA A 6 -11.16 -4.14 -8.27
N LYS A 7 -11.22 -4.41 -9.58
CA LYS A 7 -12.43 -4.20 -10.39
C LYS A 7 -13.60 -5.09 -9.93
N GLU A 8 -13.35 -6.35 -9.63
CA GLU A 8 -14.37 -7.29 -9.13
C GLU A 8 -14.93 -6.89 -7.76
N GLN A 9 -14.13 -6.22 -6.92
CA GLN A 9 -14.58 -5.65 -5.64
C GLN A 9 -15.19 -4.25 -5.76
N GLY A 10 -15.28 -3.69 -6.97
CA GLY A 10 -15.88 -2.37 -7.20
C GLY A 10 -14.98 -1.18 -6.88
N PHE A 11 -13.68 -1.39 -6.67
CA PHE A 11 -12.75 -0.27 -6.55
C PHE A 11 -12.64 0.47 -7.89
N THR A 12 -12.56 1.80 -7.81
CA THR A 12 -12.45 2.70 -8.97
C THR A 12 -11.20 3.58 -8.84
N ASN A 13 -10.86 4.32 -9.89
CA ASN A 13 -9.67 5.19 -9.93
C ASN A 13 -8.36 4.45 -9.57
N LEU A 14 -8.13 3.30 -10.22
CA LEU A 14 -6.98 2.45 -9.92
C LEU A 14 -5.67 3.12 -10.36
N ALA A 15 -4.74 3.24 -9.42
CA ALA A 15 -3.38 3.68 -9.66
C ALA A 15 -2.40 2.52 -9.39
N HIS A 16 -1.38 2.39 -10.24
CA HIS A 16 -0.34 1.38 -10.07
C HIS A 16 0.94 2.03 -9.55
N TYR A 17 1.60 1.36 -8.60
CA TYR A 17 2.86 1.74 -8.00
C TYR A 17 3.79 0.53 -8.07
N THR A 18 4.89 0.66 -8.82
CA THR A 18 5.79 -0.45 -9.16
C THR A 18 7.25 -0.05 -8.98
N ASP A 19 7.95 -0.77 -8.11
CA ASP A 19 9.38 -0.61 -7.87
C ASP A 19 10.15 -1.86 -8.32
N ASP A 20 10.33 -2.02 -9.64
CA ASP A 20 11.06 -3.15 -10.21
C ASP A 20 12.58 -3.03 -9.96
N GLY A 21 13.18 -4.08 -9.39
CA GLY A 21 14.62 -4.12 -9.09
C GLY A 21 15.03 -3.45 -7.78
N TYR A 22 14.09 -2.98 -6.97
CA TYR A 22 14.39 -2.34 -5.68
C TYR A 22 14.42 -3.35 -4.52
N SER A 23 15.29 -3.09 -3.54
CA SER A 23 15.29 -3.88 -2.31
C SER A 23 14.05 -3.59 -1.48
N GLY A 24 13.43 -4.64 -0.93
CA GLY A 24 12.38 -4.52 0.10
C GLY A 24 12.96 -4.34 1.51
N THR A 25 14.27 -4.18 1.69
CA THR A 25 14.89 -3.97 3.01
C THR A 25 14.96 -2.51 3.43
N ASN A 26 14.54 -1.58 2.56
CA ASN A 26 14.42 -0.16 2.83
C ASN A 26 13.24 0.43 2.04
N PHE A 27 12.94 1.70 2.28
CA PHE A 27 11.88 2.45 1.59
C PHE A 27 12.41 3.51 0.64
N ASP A 28 13.68 3.43 0.26
CA ASP A 28 14.24 4.28 -0.78
C ASP A 28 13.84 3.74 -2.16
N ARG A 29 12.54 3.82 -2.44
CA ARG A 29 11.95 3.31 -3.68
C ARG A 29 11.06 4.41 -4.28
N PRO A 30 11.22 4.74 -5.56
CA PRO A 30 10.58 5.90 -6.17
C PRO A 30 9.05 5.82 -6.13
N ASP A 31 8.47 4.67 -6.47
CA ASP A 31 7.02 4.52 -6.50
C ASP A 31 6.42 4.31 -5.11
N TRP A 32 7.17 3.73 -4.17
CA TRP A 32 6.80 3.78 -2.75
C TRP A 32 6.68 5.22 -2.23
N LYS A 33 7.66 6.08 -2.52
CA LYS A 33 7.62 7.49 -2.11
C LYS A 33 6.44 8.23 -2.77
N ARG A 34 6.16 7.92 -4.03
CA ARG A 34 4.99 8.47 -4.73
C ARG A 34 3.69 8.02 -4.07
N LEU A 35 3.57 6.74 -3.70
CA LEU A 35 2.42 6.20 -2.98
C LEU A 35 2.21 6.92 -1.64
N THR A 36 3.26 7.09 -0.83
CA THR A 36 3.15 7.77 0.47
C THR A 36 2.75 9.23 0.33
N ALA A 37 3.27 9.94 -0.69
CA ALA A 37 2.87 11.32 -0.96
C ALA A 37 1.39 11.40 -1.40
N ASP A 38 0.93 10.51 -2.28
CA ASP A 38 -0.47 10.48 -2.69
C ASP A 38 -1.41 10.12 -1.52
N ILE A 39 -0.96 9.29 -0.57
CA ILE A 39 -1.65 9.01 0.69
C ILE A 39 -1.74 10.28 1.55
N GLU A 40 -0.63 10.99 1.76
CA GLU A 40 -0.58 12.24 2.53
C GLU A 40 -1.47 13.34 1.95
N GLU A 41 -1.60 13.38 0.62
CA GLU A 41 -2.50 14.29 -0.09
C GLU A 41 -3.97 13.84 -0.08
N GLY A 42 -4.28 12.69 0.54
CA GLY A 42 -5.65 12.16 0.65
C GLY A 42 -6.22 11.59 -0.65
N LYS A 43 -5.38 11.29 -1.65
CA LYS A 43 -5.81 10.73 -2.94
C LYS A 43 -6.06 9.23 -2.87
N ILE A 44 -5.49 8.54 -1.89
CA ILE A 44 -5.51 7.08 -1.76
C ILE A 44 -6.43 6.67 -0.63
N GLY A 45 -7.52 5.96 -0.97
CA GLY A 45 -8.44 5.38 0.01
C GLY A 45 -8.19 3.89 0.30
N CYS A 46 -7.46 3.18 -0.57
CA CYS A 46 -7.17 1.75 -0.43
C CYS A 46 -5.84 1.39 -1.11
N VAL A 47 -5.02 0.58 -0.45
CA VAL A 47 -3.79 0.00 -1.02
C VAL A 47 -3.93 -1.51 -1.09
N ILE A 48 -3.82 -2.05 -2.30
CA ILE A 48 -3.93 -3.48 -2.55
C ILE A 48 -2.55 -3.99 -2.96
N VAL A 49 -1.99 -4.90 -2.16
CA VAL A 49 -0.71 -5.56 -2.46
C VAL A 49 -0.93 -7.04 -2.68
N LYS A 50 0.01 -7.67 -3.39
CA LYS A 50 0.02 -9.13 -3.53
C LYS A 50 0.31 -9.81 -2.20
N ASP A 51 1.35 -9.34 -1.51
CA ASP A 51 1.85 -9.92 -0.28
C ASP A 51 2.61 -8.84 0.53
N MET A 52 2.82 -9.07 1.82
CA MET A 52 3.46 -8.08 2.72
C MET A 52 4.90 -7.76 2.32
N SER A 53 5.59 -8.63 1.59
CA SER A 53 6.96 -8.36 1.13
C SER A 53 7.02 -7.22 0.11
N ARG A 54 5.88 -6.82 -0.48
CA ARG A 54 5.75 -5.65 -1.36
C ARG A 54 5.74 -4.34 -0.58
N ILE A 55 5.23 -4.36 0.66
CA ILE A 55 5.36 -3.25 1.59
C ILE A 55 6.80 -3.18 2.08
N GLY A 56 7.34 -4.27 2.63
CA GLY A 56 8.73 -4.31 3.04
C GLY A 56 9.08 -5.64 3.70
N ARG A 57 10.37 -5.86 3.92
CA ARG A 57 10.93 -7.04 4.59
C ARG A 57 11.50 -6.75 5.98
N ASN A 58 11.57 -5.47 6.36
CA ASN A 58 11.88 -5.07 7.72
C ASN A 58 10.57 -4.98 8.53
N TYR A 59 10.31 -6.01 9.35
CA TYR A 59 9.04 -6.15 10.06
C TYR A 59 8.68 -4.97 10.98
N LEU A 60 9.67 -4.36 11.64
CA LEU A 60 9.43 -3.21 12.53
C LEU A 60 8.93 -2.00 11.74
N GLU A 61 9.61 -1.76 10.63
CA GLU A 61 9.35 -0.69 9.70
C GLU A 61 8.00 -0.88 8.98
N VAL A 62 7.75 -2.09 8.47
CA VAL A 62 6.45 -2.49 7.92
C VAL A 62 5.35 -2.25 8.95
N GLY A 63 5.55 -2.72 10.18
CA GLY A 63 4.62 -2.55 11.29
C GLY A 63 4.31 -1.08 11.56
N PHE A 64 5.31 -0.20 11.56
CA PHE A 64 5.10 1.24 11.70
C PHE A 64 4.24 1.83 10.57
N TYR A 65 4.54 1.51 9.31
CA TYR A 65 3.74 1.99 8.17
C TYR A 65 2.29 1.50 8.23
N THR A 66 2.10 0.22 8.51
CA THR A 66 0.78 -0.38 8.60
C THR A 66 0.00 0.15 9.81
N GLU A 67 0.55 0.03 11.00
CA GLU A 67 -0.20 0.25 12.24
C GLU A 67 -0.40 1.74 12.58
N VAL A 68 0.64 2.54 12.32
CA VAL A 68 0.67 3.95 12.75
C VAL A 68 0.40 4.85 11.56
N LEU A 69 1.22 4.75 10.51
CA LEU A 69 1.24 5.75 9.46
C LEU A 69 -0.08 5.78 8.66
N PHE A 70 -0.53 4.63 8.14
CA PHE A 70 -1.76 4.57 7.37
C PHE A 70 -3.00 4.94 8.20
N SER A 71 -3.05 4.55 9.48
CA SER A 71 -4.11 4.96 10.40
C SER A 71 -4.16 6.48 10.63
N THR A 72 -3.00 7.17 10.66
CA THR A 72 -2.93 8.63 10.84
C THR A 72 -3.15 9.43 9.56
N MET A 73 -2.99 8.81 8.39
CA MET A 73 -3.08 9.46 7.07
C MET A 73 -4.47 9.41 6.44
N GLY A 74 -5.52 9.12 7.23
CA GLY A 74 -6.91 9.21 6.78
C GLY A 74 -7.47 7.95 6.13
N PHE A 75 -6.81 6.79 6.25
CA PHE A 75 -7.44 5.52 5.89
C PHE A 75 -8.62 5.21 6.84
N PRO A 76 -9.71 4.61 6.34
CA PRO A 76 -10.80 4.15 7.18
C PRO A 76 -10.31 3.09 8.18
N GLU A 77 -10.83 3.07 9.41
CA GLU A 77 -10.37 2.20 10.51
C GLU A 77 -10.29 0.70 10.14
N ASN A 78 -11.08 0.25 9.15
CA ASN A 78 -11.12 -1.13 8.68
C ASN A 78 -10.12 -1.43 7.53
N TRP A 79 -9.16 -0.56 7.24
CA TRP A 79 -8.23 -0.72 6.11
C TRP A 79 -7.42 -2.03 6.18
N LYS A 80 -7.19 -2.59 7.37
CA LYS A 80 -6.56 -3.91 7.56
C LYS A 80 -7.38 -5.05 6.95
N GLU A 81 -8.70 -4.92 6.89
CA GLU A 81 -9.60 -5.89 6.24
C GLU A 81 -9.53 -5.78 4.70
N LEU A 82 -9.07 -4.64 4.18
CA LEU A 82 -8.85 -4.38 2.75
C LEU A 82 -7.49 -4.91 2.26
N LEU A 83 -6.59 -5.23 3.18
CA LEU A 83 -5.35 -5.99 2.94
C LEU A 83 -5.69 -7.47 2.71
N GLN A 84 -6.36 -7.76 1.60
CA GLN A 84 -6.63 -9.14 1.22
C GLN A 84 -5.35 -9.77 0.69
N HIS A 85 -4.71 -10.57 1.55
CA HIS A 85 -3.68 -11.52 1.17
C HIS A 85 -4.24 -12.48 0.11
N LYS A 86 -3.63 -12.50 -1.09
CA LYS A 86 -3.78 -13.57 -2.07
C LYS A 86 -2.45 -14.23 -2.36
#